data_AF-A0A328DIB8-F1
#
_entry.id   AF-A0A328DIB8-F1
#
_cell.length_a   1.000
_cell.length_b   1.000
_cell.length_c   1.000
_cell.angle_alpha   90.00
_cell.angle_beta   90.00
_cell.angle_gamma   90.00
#
_symmetry.space_group_name_H-M   'P 1'
#
loop_
_entity.id
_entity.type
_entity.pdbx_description
1 polymer ?
#
loop_
_entity_poly.entity_id
_entity_poly.type
_entity_poly.pdbx_seq_one_letter_code
_entity_poly.pdbx_strand_id
1 'polypeptide(L)'
;MTKLALLFLPIVFLLIFLVVQLPSQQYSLYHRHSDEVVGVLGSANLPRSGKAAEYYSVWAAHNHRRLRQAFTFAGGGVTTNIDSLGSLHYARIHVGTPPVPFLVALDTGSELCWLPCRCKNCARSFNFSTTEVMSLNSYEPRSSSTSKVVRCHSSYCFGSSRESCPLLGRAPCTYEYSYISPNTATKGFLVEDLIHLETYDRNATHIVVPVVFGCGEVETGFILDQAAINGFIGLAHGTLDLTSLLSSRGLVPNSFSLCFAPDGSGRIAFGDKGDHDQMINSFVEDSPISVADVPFDYCYIREWVDIH
;
A
#
# COMPACT_ATOMS: atom_id res chain seq x y z
N MET A 1 -6.86 15.77 -71.62
CA MET A 1 -5.86 16.33 -70.68
C MET A 1 -6.21 15.84 -69.28
N THR A 2 -5.18 15.38 -68.57
CA THR A 2 -5.04 15.25 -67.10
C THR A 2 -5.99 14.32 -66.33
N LYS A 3 -5.47 13.10 -66.14
CA LYS A 3 -5.53 12.32 -64.89
C LYS A 3 -5.05 13.18 -63.71
N LEU A 4 -5.82 13.30 -62.61
CA LEU A 4 -5.24 13.53 -61.26
C LEU A 4 -6.30 13.44 -60.14
N ALA A 5 -6.76 12.24 -59.78
CA ALA A 5 -7.47 12.04 -58.50
C ALA A 5 -7.56 10.55 -58.17
N LEU A 6 -6.51 9.94 -57.62
CA LEU A 6 -6.61 8.65 -56.91
C LEU A 6 -5.39 8.22 -56.09
N LEU A 7 -4.44 9.13 -55.81
CA LEU A 7 -3.19 8.78 -55.09
C LEU A 7 -3.10 9.29 -53.65
N PHE A 8 -4.12 9.96 -53.10
CA PHE A 8 -4.05 10.53 -51.75
C PHE A 8 -4.61 9.67 -50.62
N LEU A 9 -5.36 8.59 -50.90
CA LEU A 9 -5.86 7.71 -49.84
C LEU A 9 -4.86 6.68 -49.27
N PRO A 10 -3.88 6.12 -49.99
CA PRO A 10 -2.99 5.12 -49.40
C PRO A 10 -1.85 5.75 -48.56
N ILE A 11 -1.52 7.04 -48.78
CA ILE A 11 -0.43 7.72 -48.08
C ILE A 11 -0.85 8.13 -46.65
N VAL A 12 -2.11 8.51 -46.45
CA VAL A 12 -2.65 8.82 -45.10
C VAL A 12 -2.77 7.55 -44.26
N PHE A 13 -3.10 6.42 -44.87
CA PHE A 13 -3.15 5.13 -44.17
C PHE A 13 -1.76 4.60 -43.80
N LEU A 14 -0.73 4.88 -44.61
CA LEU A 14 0.66 4.51 -44.30
C LEU A 14 1.27 5.36 -43.18
N LEU A 15 0.84 6.62 -43.02
CA LEU A 15 1.32 7.51 -41.97
C LEU A 15 0.69 7.24 -40.59
N ILE A 16 -0.51 6.66 -40.53
CA ILE A 16 -1.16 6.27 -39.26
C ILE A 16 -0.52 4.99 -38.67
N PHE A 17 0.13 4.15 -39.48
CA PHE A 17 0.88 2.99 -38.99
C PHE A 17 2.31 3.31 -38.53
N LEU A 18 2.77 4.55 -38.70
CA LEU A 18 3.98 5.08 -38.08
C LEU A 18 3.66 5.77 -36.74
N VAL A 19 2.83 5.11 -35.91
CA VAL A 19 2.95 5.32 -34.47
C VAL A 19 4.31 4.76 -34.09
N VAL A 20 5.21 5.67 -33.73
CA VAL A 20 6.49 5.38 -33.12
C VAL A 20 6.29 4.29 -32.07
N GLN A 21 6.72 3.07 -32.37
CA GLN A 21 6.97 2.05 -31.37
C GLN A 21 8.14 2.56 -30.54
N LEU A 22 7.83 3.39 -29.54
CA LEU A 22 8.72 3.57 -28.42
C LEU A 22 8.96 2.15 -27.88
N PRO A 23 10.22 1.69 -27.78
CA PRO A 23 10.47 0.36 -27.26
C PRO A 23 9.82 0.30 -25.89
N SER A 24 8.81 -0.56 -25.73
CA SER A 24 8.33 -0.91 -24.39
C SER A 24 9.55 -1.50 -23.69
N GLN A 25 10.15 -0.73 -22.78
CA GLN A 25 11.24 -1.24 -21.98
C GLN A 25 10.60 -2.30 -21.09
N GLN A 26 10.66 -3.55 -21.54
CA GLN A 26 10.18 -4.69 -20.81
C GLN A 26 11.20 -4.95 -19.71
N TYR A 27 10.89 -4.47 -18.51
CA TYR A 27 11.71 -4.79 -17.35
C TYR A 27 11.35 -6.20 -16.90
N SER A 28 12.30 -7.11 -17.05
CA SER A 28 12.24 -8.42 -16.41
C SER A 28 12.79 -8.28 -15.00
N LEU A 29 11.94 -8.48 -14.00
CA LEU A 29 12.35 -8.52 -12.60
C LEU A 29 12.91 -9.93 -12.32
N TYR A 30 14.22 -10.05 -12.18
CA TYR A 30 14.87 -11.31 -11.80
C TYR A 30 15.19 -11.30 -10.31
N HIS A 31 14.77 -12.34 -9.58
CA HIS A 31 15.21 -12.50 -8.19
C HIS A 31 16.69 -12.88 -8.16
N ARG A 32 17.44 -12.46 -7.13
CA ARG A 32 18.91 -12.59 -7.09
C ARG A 32 19.43 -14.03 -7.22
N HIS A 33 18.63 -15.02 -6.83
CA HIS A 33 18.95 -16.44 -6.97
C HIS A 33 18.44 -17.10 -8.26
N SER A 34 17.92 -16.34 -9.22
CA SER A 34 17.44 -16.93 -10.47
C SER A 34 18.65 -17.44 -11.25
N ASP A 35 18.46 -18.50 -12.01
CA ASP A 35 19.55 -19.10 -12.78
C ASP A 35 20.19 -18.07 -13.73
N GLU A 36 19.40 -17.09 -14.19
CA GLU A 36 19.84 -15.95 -14.99
C GLU A 36 20.74 -14.98 -14.21
N VAL A 37 20.46 -14.70 -12.94
CA VAL A 37 21.27 -13.76 -12.12
C VAL A 37 22.52 -14.45 -11.58
N VAL A 38 22.42 -15.71 -11.15
CA VAL A 38 23.56 -16.53 -10.72
C VAL A 38 24.54 -16.76 -11.87
N GLY A 39 24.02 -16.97 -13.08
CA GLY A 39 24.81 -17.11 -14.30
C GLY A 39 25.61 -15.85 -14.67
N VAL A 40 25.16 -14.66 -14.26
CA VAL A 40 25.80 -13.37 -14.59
C VAL A 40 26.74 -12.87 -13.49
N LEU A 41 26.37 -12.99 -12.21
CA LEU A 41 27.10 -12.37 -11.09
C LEU A 41 28.10 -13.29 -10.38
N GLY A 42 28.02 -14.60 -10.59
CA GLY A 42 28.89 -15.58 -9.91
C GLY A 42 28.58 -15.74 -8.41
N SER A 43 28.98 -16.87 -7.84
CA SER A 43 28.63 -17.28 -6.45
C SER A 43 29.64 -16.87 -5.37
N ALA A 44 30.66 -16.09 -5.73
CA ALA A 44 31.71 -15.69 -4.80
C ALA A 44 31.16 -14.69 -3.77
N ASN A 45 31.16 -15.09 -2.49
CA ASN A 45 30.64 -14.38 -1.31
C ASN A 45 29.16 -14.61 -0.94
N LEU A 46 28.45 -15.55 -1.57
CA LEU A 46 27.16 -16.01 -1.06
C LEU A 46 27.40 -17.11 0.00
N PRO A 47 26.92 -16.95 1.25
CA PRO A 47 27.06 -18.00 2.26
C PRO A 47 26.31 -19.25 1.79
N ARG A 48 26.98 -20.40 1.88
CA ARG A 48 26.40 -21.69 1.50
C ARG A 48 25.21 -22.00 2.42
N SER A 49 24.10 -22.42 1.81
CA SER A 49 22.80 -22.82 2.37
C SER A 49 22.81 -23.87 3.51
N GLY A 50 23.96 -24.20 4.11
CA GLY A 50 24.12 -25.29 5.08
C GLY A 50 24.25 -24.87 6.56
N LYS A 51 24.29 -23.57 6.90
CA LYS A 51 24.37 -23.07 8.29
C LYS A 51 23.30 -22.00 8.59
N ALA A 52 22.04 -22.39 8.41
CA ALA A 52 20.86 -21.51 8.55
C ALA A 52 20.86 -20.68 9.86
N ALA A 53 20.97 -21.31 11.03
CA ALA A 53 20.79 -20.61 12.31
C ALA A 53 21.79 -19.47 12.59
N GLU A 54 23.07 -19.67 12.26
CA GLU A 54 24.12 -18.66 12.47
C GLU A 54 23.92 -17.47 11.52
N TYR A 55 23.55 -17.74 10.26
CA TYR A 55 23.24 -16.73 9.25
C TYR A 55 22.07 -15.82 9.66
N TYR A 56 20.97 -16.39 10.19
CA TYR A 56 19.80 -15.58 10.60
C TYR A 56 19.99 -14.86 11.93
N SER A 57 20.76 -15.41 12.87
CA SER A 57 21.02 -14.73 14.16
C SER A 57 21.75 -13.40 13.98
N VAL A 58 22.66 -13.32 13.01
CA VAL A 58 23.35 -12.08 12.62
C VAL A 58 22.39 -11.11 11.92
N TRP A 59 21.49 -11.62 11.08
CA TRP A 59 20.48 -10.80 10.40
C TRP A 59 19.42 -10.23 11.36
N ALA A 60 18.93 -11.02 12.30
CA ALA A 60 18.00 -10.57 13.35
C ALA A 60 18.63 -9.47 14.22
N ALA A 61 19.88 -9.65 14.65
CA ALA A 61 20.63 -8.63 15.39
C ALA A 61 20.86 -7.34 14.57
N HIS A 62 21.10 -7.48 13.26
CA HIS A 62 21.25 -6.34 12.35
C HIS A 62 19.92 -5.58 12.18
N ASN A 63 18.81 -6.28 11.94
CA ASN A 63 17.48 -5.70 11.82
C ASN A 63 17.07 -4.92 13.08
N HIS A 64 17.34 -5.44 14.27
CA HIS A 64 17.01 -4.74 15.52
C HIS A 64 17.68 -3.37 15.66
N ARG A 65 18.88 -3.17 15.10
CA ARG A 65 19.57 -1.86 15.14
C ARG A 65 19.01 -0.88 14.09
N ARG A 66 18.51 -1.40 12.98
CA ARG A 66 17.93 -0.68 11.84
C ARG A 66 16.54 -0.12 12.12
N LEU A 67 15.71 -0.88 12.83
CA LEU A 67 14.29 -0.62 13.02
C LEU A 67 13.96 0.24 14.25
N ARG A 68 14.95 0.93 14.83
CA ARG A 68 14.79 1.69 16.09
C ARG A 68 13.83 2.89 16.00
N GLN A 69 13.34 3.22 14.80
CA GLN A 69 12.32 4.24 14.53
C GLN A 69 11.34 3.79 13.44
N ALA A 70 11.03 2.49 13.40
CA ALA A 70 10.04 1.95 12.47
C ALA A 70 8.75 1.60 13.20
N PHE A 71 7.60 1.73 12.53
CA PHE A 71 6.27 1.41 13.05
C PHE A 71 5.57 0.36 12.18
N THR A 72 4.61 -0.35 12.77
CA THR A 72 3.66 -1.19 12.04
C THR A 72 2.26 -1.07 12.64
N PHE A 73 1.28 -1.77 12.07
CA PHE A 73 -0.09 -1.73 12.57
C PHE A 73 -0.23 -2.49 13.89
N ALA A 74 -0.88 -1.86 14.87
CA ALA A 74 -1.08 -2.46 16.19
C ALA A 74 -1.90 -3.75 16.09
N GLY A 75 -1.32 -4.88 16.53
CA GLY A 75 -1.97 -6.19 16.44
C GLY A 75 -2.26 -6.66 14.99
N GLY A 76 -1.61 -6.05 14.01
CA GLY A 76 -1.83 -6.27 12.58
C GLY A 76 -0.57 -6.14 11.73
N GLY A 77 0.62 -6.25 12.34
CA GLY A 77 1.89 -6.13 11.64
C GLY A 77 2.21 -7.27 10.67
N VAL A 78 1.51 -8.41 10.80
CA VAL A 78 1.51 -9.49 9.81
C VAL A 78 0.51 -9.15 8.71
N THR A 79 0.98 -9.15 7.47
CA THR A 79 0.16 -8.99 6.28
C THR A 79 -0.08 -10.35 5.63
N THR A 80 -1.14 -10.49 4.84
CA THR A 80 -1.46 -11.76 4.18
C THR A 80 -1.88 -11.51 2.75
N ASN A 81 -1.32 -12.29 1.83
CA ASN A 81 -1.81 -12.37 0.47
C ASN A 81 -3.15 -13.09 0.46
N ILE A 82 -4.16 -12.49 -0.17
CA ILE A 82 -5.48 -13.12 -0.31
C ILE A 82 -5.79 -13.25 -1.80
N ASP A 83 -5.58 -14.45 -2.34
CA ASP A 83 -5.73 -14.75 -3.77
C ASP A 83 -7.13 -14.43 -4.31
N SER A 84 -8.16 -14.82 -3.56
CA SER A 84 -9.55 -14.54 -3.92
C SER A 84 -9.92 -13.05 -3.86
N LEU A 85 -9.02 -12.18 -3.37
CA LEU A 85 -9.16 -10.73 -3.38
C LEU A 85 -8.08 -10.05 -4.23
N GLY A 86 -7.91 -10.59 -5.44
CA GLY A 86 -7.03 -10.03 -6.47
C GLY A 86 -5.55 -10.27 -6.19
N SER A 87 -5.21 -11.29 -5.39
CA SER A 87 -3.85 -11.60 -4.92
C SER A 87 -3.11 -10.39 -4.36
N LEU A 88 -3.85 -9.47 -3.71
CA LEU A 88 -3.28 -8.33 -3.00
C LEU A 88 -2.83 -8.73 -1.59
N HIS A 89 -1.89 -7.98 -1.04
CA HIS A 89 -1.52 -8.10 0.37
C HIS A 89 -2.42 -7.22 1.24
N TYR A 90 -2.97 -7.82 2.28
CA TYR A 90 -3.88 -7.18 3.21
C TYR A 90 -3.25 -7.07 4.60
N ALA A 91 -3.58 -5.99 5.30
CA ALA A 91 -3.24 -5.81 6.70
C ALA A 91 -4.51 -5.59 7.53
N ARG A 92 -4.47 -6.00 8.80
CA ARG A 92 -5.47 -5.57 9.76
C ARG A 92 -5.02 -4.24 10.36
N ILE A 93 -5.87 -3.23 10.28
CA ILE A 93 -5.64 -1.94 10.94
C ILE A 93 -6.75 -1.67 11.95
N HIS A 94 -6.49 -0.79 12.91
CA HIS A 94 -7.54 -0.30 13.81
C HIS A 94 -7.63 1.22 13.72
N VAL A 95 -8.85 1.74 13.63
CA VAL A 95 -9.14 3.17 13.48
C VAL A 95 -10.22 3.63 14.45
N GLY A 96 -10.04 4.82 15.02
CA GLY A 96 -11.02 5.52 15.83
C GLY A 96 -10.92 5.30 17.35
N THR A 97 -11.80 5.96 18.10
CA THR A 97 -11.90 5.84 19.55
C THR A 97 -13.35 5.57 19.96
N PRO A 98 -13.72 4.32 20.33
CA PRO A 98 -12.85 3.15 20.49
C PRO A 98 -12.32 2.58 19.15
N PRO A 99 -11.24 1.77 19.17
CA PRO A 99 -10.62 1.26 17.95
C PRO A 99 -11.51 0.21 17.27
N VAL A 100 -11.73 0.36 15.96
CA VAL A 100 -12.49 -0.60 15.13
C VAL A 100 -11.55 -1.24 14.09
N PRO A 101 -11.55 -2.57 13.93
CA PRO A 101 -10.66 -3.25 12.99
C PRO A 101 -11.16 -3.16 11.54
N PHE A 102 -10.24 -3.04 10.57
CA PHE A 102 -10.51 -3.09 9.14
C PHE A 102 -9.47 -3.96 8.43
N LEU A 103 -9.89 -4.70 7.40
CA LEU A 103 -9.00 -5.49 6.53
C LEU A 103 -8.71 -4.71 5.25
N VAL A 104 -7.56 -4.05 5.19
CA VAL A 104 -7.24 -3.11 4.11
C VAL A 104 -6.20 -3.69 3.17
N ALA A 105 -6.36 -3.46 1.88
CA ALA A 105 -5.33 -3.76 0.89
C ALA A 105 -4.20 -2.73 0.96
N LEU A 106 -2.96 -3.18 0.79
CA LEU A 106 -1.77 -2.32 0.74
C LEU A 106 -1.46 -1.98 -0.71
N ASP A 107 -1.56 -0.70 -1.07
CA ASP A 107 -1.45 -0.25 -2.46
C ASP A 107 -0.30 0.72 -2.66
N THR A 108 0.78 0.23 -3.28
CA THR A 108 1.96 1.04 -3.63
C THR A 108 1.77 1.90 -4.88
N GLY A 109 0.64 1.73 -5.56
CA GLY A 109 0.25 2.43 -6.79
C GLY A 109 -0.73 3.59 -6.59
N SER A 110 -1.28 3.79 -5.39
CA SER A 110 -2.16 4.93 -5.08
C SER A 110 -1.73 5.71 -3.83
N GLU A 111 -2.05 7.00 -3.84
CA GLU A 111 -1.76 7.90 -2.71
C GLU A 111 -2.88 7.93 -1.67
N LEU A 112 -4.13 7.58 -2.02
CA LEU A 112 -5.26 7.76 -1.12
C LEU A 112 -5.47 6.55 -0.20
N CYS A 113 -5.36 6.76 1.11
CA CYS A 113 -5.92 5.85 2.10
C CYS A 113 -7.44 6.08 2.22
N TRP A 114 -8.27 5.03 2.23
CA TRP A 114 -9.71 5.17 2.44
C TRP A 114 -10.34 3.91 3.05
N LEU A 115 -11.47 4.12 3.75
CA LEU A 115 -12.29 3.07 4.36
C LEU A 115 -13.76 3.21 3.92
N PRO A 116 -14.49 2.10 3.75
CA PRO A 116 -15.91 2.15 3.44
C PRO A 116 -16.67 2.78 4.60
N CYS A 117 -17.44 3.83 4.34
CA CYS A 117 -17.96 4.72 5.36
C CYS A 117 -19.42 5.06 5.10
N ARG A 118 -20.32 4.64 6.00
CA ARG A 118 -21.78 4.81 5.83
C ARG A 118 -22.30 4.33 4.47
N CYS A 119 -21.54 3.44 3.83
CA CYS A 119 -21.73 3.11 2.44
C CYS A 119 -22.88 2.12 2.29
N LYS A 120 -23.86 2.45 1.44
CA LYS A 120 -25.00 1.56 1.17
C LYS A 120 -24.64 0.43 0.21
N ASN A 121 -23.85 0.74 -0.81
CA ASN A 121 -23.46 -0.18 -1.88
C ASN A 121 -21.97 -0.52 -1.75
N CYS A 122 -21.58 -1.17 -0.65
CA CYS A 122 -20.22 -1.64 -0.43
C CYS A 122 -20.24 -3.11 0.00
N ALA A 123 -19.11 -3.80 -0.15
CA ALA A 123 -18.91 -5.10 0.42
C ALA A 123 -19.21 -5.07 1.94
N ARG A 124 -20.00 -6.04 2.41
CA ARG A 124 -20.36 -6.20 3.82
C ARG A 124 -19.72 -7.42 4.45
N SER A 125 -19.33 -8.38 3.62
CA SER A 125 -18.74 -9.64 4.02
C SER A 125 -17.89 -10.18 2.90
N PHE A 126 -17.00 -11.10 3.24
CA PHE A 126 -16.17 -11.80 2.28
C PHE A 126 -15.95 -13.25 2.71
N ASN A 127 -15.94 -14.16 1.74
CA ASN A 127 -15.70 -15.57 1.98
C ASN A 127 -14.19 -15.82 1.98
N PHE A 128 -13.61 -15.92 3.18
CA PHE A 128 -12.18 -16.20 3.35
C PHE A 128 -11.86 -17.65 2.94
N SER A 129 -12.80 -18.57 3.16
CA SER A 129 -12.73 -19.94 2.66
C SER A 129 -14.14 -20.45 2.31
N THR A 130 -14.25 -21.71 1.86
CA THR A 130 -15.55 -22.34 1.58
C THR A 130 -16.44 -22.45 2.83
N THR A 131 -15.87 -22.36 4.03
CA THR A 131 -16.58 -22.51 5.30
C THR A 131 -16.52 -21.26 6.19
N GLU A 132 -15.72 -20.26 5.83
CA GLU A 132 -15.49 -19.07 6.65
C GLU A 132 -15.91 -17.78 5.93
N VAL A 133 -16.86 -17.07 6.55
CA VAL A 133 -17.35 -15.77 6.08
C VAL A 133 -16.93 -14.71 7.09
N MET A 134 -16.09 -13.78 6.66
CA MET A 134 -15.67 -12.63 7.45
C MET A 134 -16.64 -11.47 7.25
N SER A 135 -17.16 -10.92 8.34
CA SER A 135 -17.93 -9.67 8.31
C SER A 135 -17.00 -8.47 8.26
N LEU A 136 -17.31 -7.49 7.40
CA LEU A 136 -16.50 -6.31 7.18
C LEU A 136 -17.11 -5.11 7.91
N ASN A 137 -16.26 -4.35 8.60
CA ASN A 137 -16.69 -3.14 9.30
C ASN A 137 -16.87 -1.98 8.32
N SER A 138 -17.82 -1.09 8.60
CA SER A 138 -17.90 0.20 7.92
C SER A 138 -17.57 1.29 8.93
N TYR A 139 -16.68 2.20 8.55
CA TYR A 139 -16.33 3.33 9.39
C TYR A 139 -17.55 4.25 9.58
N GLU A 140 -17.80 4.64 10.83
CA GLU A 140 -18.88 5.55 11.19
C GLU A 140 -18.29 6.71 11.99
N PRO A 141 -18.15 7.91 11.37
CA PRO A 141 -17.56 9.07 12.04
C PRO A 141 -18.21 9.39 13.40
N ARG A 142 -19.53 9.17 13.52
CA ARG A 142 -20.28 9.45 14.76
C ARG A 142 -19.99 8.47 15.89
N SER A 143 -19.46 7.29 15.57
CA SER A 143 -19.14 6.25 16.54
C SER A 143 -17.74 6.39 17.11
N SER A 144 -16.90 7.26 16.54
CA SER A 144 -15.56 7.56 17.03
C SER A 144 -15.51 8.94 17.66
N SER A 145 -15.14 9.00 18.95
CA SER A 145 -15.01 10.26 19.70
C SER A 145 -13.86 11.15 19.22
N THR A 146 -12.95 10.62 18.41
CA THR A 146 -11.77 11.33 17.86
C THR A 146 -11.93 11.72 16.39
N SER A 147 -13.02 11.30 15.75
CA SER A 147 -13.30 11.61 14.35
C SER A 147 -13.52 13.10 14.13
N LYS A 148 -12.88 13.64 13.07
CA LYS A 148 -13.06 15.02 12.62
C LYS A 148 -13.21 15.05 11.11
N VAL A 149 -14.29 15.66 10.63
CA VAL A 149 -14.46 15.92 9.20
C VAL A 149 -13.43 16.95 8.73
N VAL A 150 -12.67 16.61 7.69
CA VAL A 150 -11.70 17.52 7.07
C VAL A 150 -12.47 18.55 6.25
N ARG A 151 -12.15 19.82 6.44
CA ARG A 151 -12.82 20.93 5.76
C ARG A 151 -12.20 21.20 4.38
N CYS A 152 -12.98 21.76 3.46
CA CYS A 152 -12.52 22.01 2.09
C CYS A 152 -11.31 22.96 1.99
N HIS A 153 -11.10 23.86 2.96
CA HIS A 153 -9.94 24.75 3.04
C HIS A 153 -8.65 24.08 3.58
N SER A 154 -8.73 22.79 3.93
CA SER A 154 -7.57 22.02 4.40
C SER A 154 -6.51 21.89 3.31
N SER A 155 -5.23 21.86 3.70
CA SER A 155 -4.12 21.56 2.79
C SER A 155 -4.22 20.15 2.19
N TYR A 156 -4.91 19.23 2.86
CA TYR A 156 -5.20 17.88 2.41
C TYR A 156 -6.30 17.82 1.36
N CYS A 157 -7.03 18.91 1.13
CA CYS A 157 -8.07 18.94 0.12
C CYS A 157 -7.47 19.16 -1.28
N PHE A 158 -7.96 18.41 -2.26
CA PHE A 158 -7.43 18.41 -3.62
C PHE A 158 -8.55 18.38 -4.67
N GLY A 159 -8.16 18.58 -5.92
CA GLY A 159 -9.06 18.56 -7.07
C GLY A 159 -10.17 19.63 -7.01
N SER A 160 -11.30 19.31 -7.65
CA SER A 160 -12.45 20.21 -7.79
C SER A 160 -13.04 20.66 -6.45
N SER A 161 -12.92 19.83 -5.41
CA SER A 161 -13.40 20.14 -4.05
C SER A 161 -12.68 21.32 -3.41
N ARG A 162 -11.38 21.49 -3.69
CA ARG A 162 -10.61 22.64 -3.22
C ARG A 162 -10.89 23.89 -4.06
N GLU A 163 -10.99 23.74 -5.37
CA GLU A 163 -11.26 24.85 -6.31
C GLU A 163 -12.65 25.47 -6.10
N SER A 164 -13.64 24.64 -5.77
CA SER A 164 -15.03 25.06 -5.55
C SER A 164 -15.35 25.30 -4.07
N CYS A 165 -14.33 25.40 -3.20
CA CYS A 165 -14.52 25.56 -1.77
C CYS A 165 -15.11 26.96 -1.47
N PRO A 166 -16.29 27.04 -0.82
CA PRO A 166 -16.94 28.34 -0.56
C PRO A 166 -16.07 29.26 0.31
N LEU A 167 -16.04 30.56 -0.03
CA LEU A 167 -15.34 31.59 0.77
C LEU A 167 -15.83 31.63 2.23
N LEU A 168 -17.11 31.36 2.43
CA LEU A 168 -17.76 31.25 3.74
C LEU A 168 -18.43 29.89 3.80
N GLY A 169 -17.94 29.00 4.67
CA GLY A 169 -18.55 27.67 4.80
C GLY A 169 -17.74 26.68 5.62
N ARG A 170 -18.43 25.66 6.12
CA ARG A 170 -17.84 24.49 6.80
C ARG A 170 -17.98 23.23 5.93
N ALA A 171 -17.93 23.40 4.61
CA ALA A 171 -18.12 22.29 3.67
C ALA A 171 -17.03 21.22 3.89
N PRO A 172 -17.41 19.92 3.84
CA PRO A 172 -16.44 18.84 3.90
C PRO A 172 -15.55 18.86 2.66
N CYS A 173 -14.32 18.37 2.80
CA CYS A 173 -13.48 18.11 1.64
C CYS A 173 -13.94 16.81 0.97
N THR A 174 -14.68 16.92 -0.13
CA THR A 174 -15.12 15.76 -0.92
C THR A 174 -13.98 15.22 -1.78
N TYR A 175 -14.05 13.96 -2.16
CA TYR A 175 -13.10 13.36 -3.12
C TYR A 175 -13.80 12.35 -4.03
N GLU A 176 -13.21 12.14 -5.19
CA GLU A 176 -13.48 11.03 -6.10
C GLU A 176 -12.13 10.50 -6.57
N TYR A 177 -11.90 9.20 -6.41
CA TYR A 177 -10.65 8.56 -6.80
C TYR A 177 -10.97 7.37 -7.70
N SER A 178 -10.54 7.43 -8.96
CA SER A 178 -10.74 6.36 -9.94
C SER A 178 -9.49 5.50 -10.08
N TYR A 179 -9.68 4.19 -10.13
CA TYR A 179 -8.63 3.21 -10.34
C TYR A 179 -8.56 2.77 -11.82
N ILE A 180 -7.43 2.18 -12.21
CA ILE A 180 -7.20 1.72 -13.59
C ILE A 180 -8.17 0.60 -14.01
N SER A 181 -8.68 -0.15 -13.04
CA SER A 181 -9.65 -1.22 -13.28
C SER A 181 -10.98 -0.63 -13.78
N PRO A 182 -11.64 -1.27 -14.76
CA PRO A 182 -12.87 -0.75 -15.35
C PRO A 182 -13.93 -0.39 -14.30
N ASN A 183 -14.51 0.80 -14.43
CA ASN A 183 -15.59 1.30 -13.57
C ASN A 183 -15.30 1.23 -12.07
N THR A 184 -14.02 1.28 -11.68
CA THR A 184 -13.61 1.10 -10.28
C THR A 184 -13.24 2.44 -9.66
N ALA A 185 -14.00 2.89 -8.66
CA ALA A 185 -13.79 4.17 -8.00
C ALA A 185 -14.34 4.18 -6.58
N THR A 186 -13.75 5.04 -5.74
CA THR A 186 -14.24 5.44 -4.42
C THR A 186 -14.64 6.90 -4.43
N LYS A 187 -15.75 7.25 -3.78
CA LYS A 187 -16.22 8.64 -3.62
C LYS A 187 -16.71 8.89 -2.22
N GLY A 188 -16.42 10.07 -1.69
CA GLY A 188 -16.91 10.48 -0.38
C GLY A 188 -16.25 11.77 0.11
N PHE A 189 -15.85 11.79 1.38
CA PHE A 189 -15.18 12.95 1.97
C PHE A 189 -14.03 12.57 2.89
N LEU A 190 -13.07 13.47 3.08
CA LEU A 190 -11.93 13.24 3.95
C LEU A 190 -12.30 13.40 5.43
N VAL A 191 -11.75 12.52 6.25
CA VAL A 191 -11.84 12.54 7.71
C VAL A 191 -10.44 12.42 8.30
N GLU A 192 -10.22 13.07 9.44
CA GLU A 192 -9.08 12.83 10.32
C GLU A 192 -9.58 11.97 11.49
N ASP A 193 -8.93 10.84 11.73
CA ASP A 193 -9.15 10.05 12.93
C ASP A 193 -7.85 9.33 13.32
N LEU A 194 -7.88 8.62 14.43
CA LEU A 194 -6.72 7.95 14.99
C LEU A 194 -6.51 6.58 14.36
N ILE A 195 -5.33 6.33 13.79
CA ILE A 195 -4.84 4.98 13.47
C ILE A 195 -3.99 4.45 14.61
N HIS A 196 -4.13 3.15 14.89
CA HIS A 196 -3.41 2.46 15.93
C HIS A 196 -2.21 1.71 15.35
N LEU A 197 -1.03 2.10 15.80
CA LEU A 197 0.27 1.57 15.39
C LEU A 197 1.01 1.00 16.61
N GLU A 198 2.11 0.33 16.35
CA GLU A 198 3.05 -0.10 17.37
C GLU A 198 4.49 0.06 16.87
N THR A 199 5.44 0.17 17.82
CA THR A 199 6.85 0.13 17.46
C THR A 199 7.18 -1.20 16.81
N TYR A 200 7.94 -1.14 15.71
CA TYR A 200 8.43 -2.31 15.00
C TYR A 200 9.67 -2.89 15.71
N ASP A 201 9.46 -3.28 16.96
CA ASP A 201 10.46 -3.90 17.83
C ASP A 201 9.81 -4.93 18.76
N ARG A 202 10.62 -5.60 19.57
CA ARG A 202 10.12 -6.63 20.50
C ARG A 202 9.20 -6.10 21.60
N ASN A 203 9.21 -4.79 21.85
CA ASN A 203 8.37 -4.19 22.88
C ASN A 203 6.96 -3.93 22.37
N ALA A 204 6.76 -3.81 21.04
CA ALA A 204 5.47 -3.54 20.40
C ALA A 204 4.70 -2.43 21.12
N THR A 205 5.38 -1.32 21.38
CA THR A 205 4.82 -0.20 22.16
C THR A 205 3.72 0.44 21.33
N HIS A 206 2.49 0.40 21.84
CA HIS A 206 1.33 0.95 21.17
C HIS A 206 1.41 2.48 21.03
N ILE A 207 1.13 2.99 19.84
CA ILE A 207 1.17 4.40 19.45
C ILE A 207 -0.11 4.70 18.69
N VAL A 208 -0.69 5.87 18.94
CA VAL A 208 -1.90 6.31 18.26
C VAL A 208 -1.61 7.60 17.50
N VAL A 209 -1.89 7.63 16.21
CA VAL A 209 -1.51 8.73 15.32
C VAL A 209 -2.75 9.25 14.58
N PRO A 210 -3.01 10.58 14.56
CA PRO A 210 -4.05 11.11 13.70
C PRO A 210 -3.63 11.06 12.23
N VAL A 211 -4.46 10.45 11.39
CA VAL A 211 -4.24 10.33 9.95
C VAL A 211 -5.48 10.79 9.20
N VAL A 212 -5.26 11.34 8.01
CA VAL A 212 -6.33 11.74 7.10
C VAL A 212 -6.58 10.62 6.10
N PHE A 213 -7.83 10.23 5.94
CA PHE A 213 -8.24 9.20 5.00
C PHE A 213 -9.62 9.50 4.41
N GLY A 214 -9.95 8.87 3.29
CA GLY A 214 -11.26 8.91 2.67
C GLY A 214 -12.29 8.11 3.45
N CYS A 215 -13.39 8.75 3.83
CA CYS A 215 -14.64 8.10 4.19
C CYS A 215 -15.40 7.84 2.88
N GLY A 216 -15.26 6.62 2.33
CA GLY A 216 -15.86 6.20 1.05
C GLY A 216 -17.34 5.89 1.19
N GLU A 217 -18.20 6.81 0.73
CA GLU A 217 -19.65 6.68 0.80
C GLU A 217 -20.22 5.84 -0.36
N VAL A 218 -19.50 5.82 -1.49
CA VAL A 218 -19.88 5.10 -2.71
C VAL A 218 -18.65 4.43 -3.31
N GLU A 219 -18.74 3.11 -3.49
CA GLU A 219 -17.72 2.29 -4.11
C GLU A 219 -18.28 1.61 -5.37
N THR A 220 -17.44 1.44 -6.39
CA THR A 220 -17.83 0.81 -7.65
C THR A 220 -16.77 -0.15 -8.18
N GLY A 221 -17.19 -1.01 -9.12
CA GLY A 221 -16.28 -1.90 -9.84
C GLY A 221 -15.66 -2.97 -8.93
N PHE A 222 -14.36 -3.21 -9.11
CA PHE A 222 -13.63 -4.31 -8.46
C PHE A 222 -13.60 -4.19 -6.93
N ILE A 223 -13.82 -2.99 -6.39
CA ILE A 223 -13.88 -2.74 -4.94
C ILE A 223 -15.03 -3.49 -4.27
N LEU A 224 -16.09 -3.82 -5.02
CA LEU A 224 -17.31 -4.40 -4.45
C LEU A 224 -17.17 -5.88 -4.08
N ASP A 225 -16.29 -6.63 -4.75
CA ASP A 225 -16.21 -8.08 -4.59
C ASP A 225 -14.84 -8.72 -4.89
N GLN A 226 -13.90 -7.98 -5.48
CA GLN A 226 -12.67 -8.57 -6.02
C GLN A 226 -11.38 -8.06 -5.37
N ALA A 227 -11.35 -6.85 -4.84
CA ALA A 227 -10.14 -6.27 -4.24
C ALA A 227 -10.50 -5.15 -3.27
N ALA A 228 -9.70 -4.92 -2.23
CA ALA A 228 -9.84 -3.79 -1.30
C ALA A 228 -11.26 -3.56 -0.76
N ILE A 229 -11.99 -4.66 -0.62
CA ILE A 229 -13.40 -4.73 -0.19
C ILE A 229 -13.66 -4.05 1.16
N ASN A 230 -12.63 -3.88 1.99
CA ASN A 230 -12.74 -3.22 3.28
C ASN A 230 -11.76 -2.05 3.47
N GLY A 231 -11.29 -1.50 2.35
CA GLY A 231 -10.48 -0.30 2.26
C GLY A 231 -9.11 -0.51 1.64
N PHE A 232 -8.43 0.61 1.40
CA PHE A 232 -7.08 0.69 0.89
C PHE A 232 -6.21 1.54 1.81
N ILE A 233 -4.95 1.15 1.96
CA ILE A 233 -3.88 2.01 2.47
C ILE A 233 -2.97 2.35 1.30
N GLY A 234 -2.97 3.63 0.93
CA GLY A 234 -2.07 4.18 -0.07
C GLY A 234 -0.64 4.23 0.47
N LEU A 235 0.29 3.72 -0.32
CA LEU A 235 1.73 3.64 -0.08
C LEU A 235 2.54 4.19 -1.27
N ALA A 236 1.89 4.92 -2.17
CA ALA A 236 2.59 5.66 -3.23
C ALA A 236 3.35 6.88 -2.64
N HIS A 237 3.64 7.87 -3.49
CA HIS A 237 4.15 9.16 -3.05
C HIS A 237 3.06 10.21 -3.20
N GLY A 238 2.48 10.65 -2.08
CA GLY A 238 1.44 11.67 -2.12
C GLY A 238 1.12 12.22 -0.74
N THR A 239 0.40 13.34 -0.71
CA THR A 239 0.12 14.04 0.56
C THR A 239 -0.81 13.27 1.51
N LEU A 240 -1.47 12.22 1.01
CA LEU A 240 -2.47 11.41 1.72
C LEU A 240 -2.07 9.93 1.86
N ASP A 241 -0.87 9.57 1.40
CA ASP A 241 -0.35 8.23 1.63
C ASP A 241 0.08 8.09 3.09
N LEU A 242 -0.05 6.89 3.67
CA LEU A 242 0.18 6.71 5.10
C LEU A 242 1.63 7.03 5.49
N THR A 243 2.60 6.72 4.62
CA THR A 243 4.02 6.97 4.88
C THR A 243 4.30 8.47 4.97
N SER A 244 3.78 9.25 4.02
CA SER A 244 3.89 10.71 4.01
C SER A 244 3.15 11.36 5.19
N LEU A 245 1.99 10.83 5.59
CA LEU A 245 1.25 11.31 6.76
C LEU A 245 2.02 11.08 8.07
N LEU A 246 2.73 9.96 8.21
CA LEU A 246 3.57 9.69 9.38
C LEU A 246 4.86 10.53 9.35
N SER A 247 5.50 10.63 8.17
CA SER A 247 6.74 11.37 8.00
C SER A 247 6.58 12.88 8.19
N SER A 248 5.50 13.47 7.65
CA SER A 248 5.20 14.91 7.82
C SER A 248 4.99 15.31 9.28
N ARG A 249 4.72 14.35 10.18
CA ARG A 249 4.64 14.54 11.64
C ARG A 249 5.97 14.31 12.37
N GLY A 250 7.05 13.98 11.64
CA GLY A 250 8.36 13.69 12.20
C GLY A 250 8.43 12.37 12.96
N LEU A 251 7.50 11.44 12.72
CA LEU A 251 7.40 10.19 13.47
C LEU A 251 8.34 9.12 12.95
N VAL A 252 8.49 9.05 11.62
CA VAL A 252 9.29 8.06 10.90
C VAL A 252 9.88 8.74 9.66
N PRO A 253 10.99 8.25 9.09
CA PRO A 253 11.41 8.64 7.74
C PRO A 253 10.30 8.39 6.70
N ASN A 254 10.30 9.14 5.58
CA ASN A 254 9.36 8.91 4.47
C ASN A 254 9.75 7.66 3.66
N SER A 255 9.67 6.50 4.30
CA SER A 255 10.05 5.23 3.73
C SER A 255 9.22 4.09 4.31
N PHE A 256 9.17 2.97 3.62
CA PHE A 256 8.60 1.75 4.17
C PHE A 256 9.24 0.52 3.53
N SER A 257 9.11 -0.61 4.21
CA SER A 257 9.39 -1.93 3.66
C SER A 257 8.12 -2.80 3.69
N LEU A 258 7.87 -3.53 2.61
CA LEU A 258 6.95 -4.65 2.54
C LEU A 258 7.76 -5.92 2.32
N CYS A 259 7.69 -6.88 3.23
CA CYS A 259 8.37 -8.16 3.04
C CYS A 259 7.36 -9.29 2.91
N PHE A 260 7.64 -10.23 2.01
CA PHE A 260 6.74 -11.31 1.64
C PHE A 260 7.42 -12.65 1.80
N ALA A 261 6.67 -13.61 2.32
CA ALA A 261 7.04 -14.99 2.46
C ALA A 261 6.26 -15.84 1.43
N PRO A 262 6.84 -16.96 0.97
CA PRO A 262 6.26 -17.88 -0.02
C PRO A 262 4.98 -18.56 0.43
N ASP A 263 4.68 -18.58 1.73
CA ASP A 263 3.38 -19.02 2.24
C ASP A 263 2.27 -17.95 2.10
N GLY A 264 2.59 -16.80 1.52
CA GLY A 264 1.69 -15.66 1.35
C GLY A 264 1.62 -14.75 2.58
N SER A 265 2.33 -15.05 3.66
CA SER A 265 2.46 -14.13 4.79
C SER A 265 3.44 -13.00 4.45
N GLY A 266 3.35 -11.90 5.18
CA GLY A 266 4.21 -10.75 4.96
C GLY A 266 4.23 -9.82 6.15
N ARG A 267 4.88 -8.68 5.98
CA ARG A 267 4.93 -7.60 6.98
C ARG A 267 5.09 -6.24 6.33
N ILE A 268 4.71 -5.21 7.08
CA ILE A 268 4.98 -3.82 6.75
C ILE A 268 5.72 -3.13 7.90
N ALA A 269 6.71 -2.32 7.56
CA ALA A 269 7.40 -1.44 8.51
C ALA A 269 7.55 -0.03 7.91
N PHE A 270 6.83 0.94 8.47
CA PHE A 270 6.94 2.37 8.14
C PHE A 270 8.21 2.94 8.78
N GLY A 271 8.93 3.81 8.07
CA GLY A 271 10.23 4.34 8.48
C GLY A 271 11.40 3.43 8.19
N ASP A 272 11.15 2.20 7.71
CA ASP A 272 12.23 1.32 7.30
C ASP A 272 12.81 1.79 5.96
N LYS A 273 14.13 2.02 5.93
CA LYS A 273 14.86 2.50 4.75
C LYS A 273 15.51 1.37 3.95
N GLY A 274 15.33 0.13 4.38
CA GLY A 274 16.20 -0.93 3.89
C GLY A 274 17.57 -0.87 4.56
N ASP A 275 18.42 -1.78 4.16
CA ASP A 275 19.86 -1.60 4.26
C ASP A 275 20.35 -1.18 2.87
N HIS A 276 21.48 -0.47 2.77
CA HIS A 276 22.08 -0.18 1.44
C HIS A 276 22.38 -1.47 0.65
N ASP A 277 22.47 -2.61 1.36
CA ASP A 277 22.75 -3.94 0.82
C ASP A 277 21.51 -4.87 0.76
N GLN A 278 20.31 -4.42 1.14
CA GLN A 278 19.10 -5.25 1.22
C GLN A 278 18.43 -5.48 -0.15
N MET A 279 19.05 -6.36 -0.93
CA MET A 279 18.40 -7.23 -1.91
C MET A 279 18.61 -8.72 -1.53
N ILE A 280 18.52 -9.09 -0.24
CA ILE A 280 19.07 -10.38 0.25
C ILE A 280 18.24 -11.03 1.39
N ASN A 281 17.53 -12.10 1.00
CA ASN A 281 17.37 -13.45 1.60
C ASN A 281 16.54 -13.75 2.87
N SER A 282 16.00 -14.99 2.86
CA SER A 282 15.00 -15.63 3.74
C SER A 282 15.36 -17.05 4.16
N PHE A 283 14.64 -17.60 5.16
CA PHE A 283 14.62 -19.04 5.49
C PHE A 283 14.96 -19.55 6.90
N VAL A 284 14.09 -19.57 7.94
CA VAL A 284 13.78 -20.80 8.76
C VAL A 284 12.93 -20.52 10.04
N GLU A 285 11.98 -21.45 10.29
CA GLU A 285 11.15 -21.66 11.50
C GLU A 285 11.96 -22.03 12.77
N ASP A 286 11.59 -21.47 13.92
CA ASP A 286 10.85 -22.15 15.02
C ASP A 286 11.00 -21.34 16.33
N SER A 287 9.96 -21.33 17.20
CA SER A 287 9.83 -20.62 18.51
C SER A 287 9.18 -19.21 18.49
N PRO A 288 8.54 -18.75 19.58
CA PRO A 288 7.40 -17.83 19.56
C PRO A 288 7.76 -16.47 18.95
N ILE A 289 7.07 -16.17 17.86
CA ILE A 289 7.44 -15.16 16.87
C ILE A 289 7.07 -13.75 17.37
N SER A 290 8.06 -12.86 17.44
CA SER A 290 7.83 -11.42 17.36
C SER A 290 7.76 -11.00 15.89
N VAL A 291 7.03 -9.93 15.55
CA VAL A 291 6.86 -9.45 14.16
C VAL A 291 8.20 -9.18 13.45
N ALA A 292 9.30 -9.00 14.20
CA ALA A 292 10.64 -8.75 13.69
C ALA A 292 11.44 -10.00 13.29
N ASP A 293 11.00 -11.22 13.67
CA ASP A 293 11.79 -12.45 13.56
C ASP A 293 11.32 -13.42 12.46
N VAL A 294 10.36 -13.03 11.63
CA VAL A 294 9.83 -13.89 10.55
C VAL A 294 10.79 -13.88 9.34
N PRO A 295 11.12 -15.04 8.74
CA PRO A 295 11.92 -15.11 7.51
C PRO A 295 11.08 -14.70 6.28
N PHE A 296 11.62 -13.84 5.40
CA PHE A 296 10.93 -13.36 4.18
C PHE A 296 11.77 -13.48 2.91
N ASP A 297 11.22 -14.07 1.84
CA ASP A 297 11.88 -14.33 0.54
C ASP A 297 12.34 -13.06 -0.16
N TYR A 298 11.58 -11.99 0.01
CA TYR A 298 11.86 -10.71 -0.61
C TYR A 298 11.24 -9.57 0.18
N CYS A 299 11.95 -8.44 0.24
CA CYS A 299 11.44 -7.18 0.76
C CYS A 299 11.45 -6.12 -0.34
N TYR A 300 10.29 -5.53 -0.63
CA TYR A 300 10.15 -4.28 -1.34
C TYR A 300 10.42 -3.12 -0.39
N ILE A 301 11.43 -2.31 -0.66
CA ILE A 301 11.78 -1.13 0.14
C ILE A 301 11.64 0.12 -0.72
N ARG A 302 11.04 1.16 -0.16
CA ARG A 302 10.89 2.46 -0.83
C ARG A 302 11.28 3.58 0.13
N GLU A 303 12.13 4.48 -0.33
CA GLU A 303 12.49 5.72 0.37
C GLU A 303 12.21 6.92 -0.55
N TRP A 304 11.53 7.92 -0.01
CA TRP A 304 11.30 9.20 -0.67
C TRP A 304 12.27 10.24 -0.14
N VAL A 305 13.02 10.87 -1.05
CA VAL A 305 13.96 11.94 -0.73
C VAL A 305 13.40 13.24 -1.28
N ASP A 306 13.06 14.18 -0.39
CA ASP A 306 12.66 15.52 -0.78
C ASP A 306 13.87 16.30 -1.31
N ILE A 307 13.88 16.61 -2.60
CA ILE A 307 14.90 17.46 -3.21
C ILE A 307 14.44 18.90 -3.03
N HIS A 308 15.01 19.60 -2.04
CA HIS A 308 14.80 21.04 -1.82
C HIS A 308 15.75 21.90 -2.67
#